data_AF-A0AA40V8F4-F1
#
_entry.id   AF-A0AA40V8F4-F1
#
_cell.length_a   1.000
_cell.length_b   1.000
_cell.length_c   1.000
_cell.angle_alpha   90.00
_cell.angle_beta   90.00
_cell.angle_gamma   90.00
#
_symmetry.space_group_name_H-M   'P 1'
#
loop_
_entity.id
_entity.type
_entity.pdbx_description
1 polymer ?
#
loop_
_entity_poly.entity_id
_entity_poly.type
_entity_poly.pdbx_seq_one_letter_code
_entity_poly.pdbx_strand_id
1 'polypeptide(L)'
;MSPPFRPRRLTLAQQHVNLKASPITRGDGGIAGGALTWRFQASPSPISRTYDLRLTYRVNGVPVTFVDQPDLTLLANGARIPHLYSERPPRLCLYLPSAYEWRPSMLLDRTIVPWAVLWLWYFEDWLATGEWRGGGVHVSPDVEAEIIANNPGLIEVLQPEKEAA
;
A
#
# COMPACT_ATOMS: atom_id res chain seq x y z
N MET A 1 4.72 27.07 27.71
CA MET A 1 4.67 26.38 26.40
C MET A 1 3.87 25.10 26.57
N SER A 2 2.70 24.99 25.93
CA SER A 2 1.96 23.73 25.90
C SER A 2 2.73 22.72 25.03
N PRO A 3 2.78 21.43 25.41
CA PRO A 3 3.43 20.43 24.57
C PRO A 3 2.75 20.36 23.20
N PRO A 4 3.50 20.08 22.12
CA PRO A 4 2.92 19.98 20.78
C PRO A 4 1.85 18.88 20.76
N PHE A 5 0.68 19.18 20.19
CA PHE A 5 -0.41 18.23 20.00
C PHE A 5 0.09 17.03 19.19
N ARG A 6 0.20 15.86 19.83
CA ARG A 6 0.48 14.60 19.14
C ARG A 6 -0.86 13.92 18.83
N PRO A 7 -1.31 13.89 17.56
CA PRO A 7 -2.54 13.20 17.22
C PRO A 7 -2.42 11.72 17.61
N ARG A 8 -3.46 11.21 18.30
CA ARG A 8 -3.50 9.85 18.82
C ARG A 8 -3.44 8.84 17.67
N ARG A 9 -2.58 7.83 17.80
CA ARG A 9 -2.51 6.71 16.84
C ARG A 9 -3.85 5.98 16.80
N LEU A 10 -4.29 5.59 15.61
CA LEU A 10 -5.46 4.75 15.44
C LEU A 10 -5.08 3.28 15.65
N THR A 11 -5.90 2.58 16.42
CA THR A 11 -5.76 1.13 16.63
C THR A 11 -6.11 0.36 15.37
N LEU A 12 -5.63 -0.88 15.24
CA LEU A 12 -6.01 -1.76 14.13
C LEU A 12 -7.53 -1.95 14.04
N ALA A 13 -8.22 -2.06 15.18
CA ALA A 13 -9.68 -2.19 15.22
C ALA A 13 -10.39 -0.94 14.66
N GLN A 14 -9.91 0.25 15.02
CA GLN A 14 -10.44 1.50 14.45
C GLN A 14 -10.19 1.57 12.94
N GLN A 15 -8.99 1.21 12.47
CA GLN A 15 -8.69 1.17 11.04
C GLN A 15 -9.60 0.18 10.30
N HIS A 16 -9.80 -1.02 10.85
CA HIS A 16 -10.66 -2.07 10.27
C HIS A 16 -12.12 -1.63 10.15
N VAL A 17 -12.67 -1.02 11.20
CA VAL A 17 -14.05 -0.50 11.17
C VAL A 17 -14.21 0.58 10.10
N ASN A 18 -13.22 1.48 9.94
CA ASN A 18 -13.29 2.53 8.91
C ASN A 18 -13.15 1.97 7.49
N LEU A 19 -12.26 1.00 7.27
CA LEU A 19 -12.18 0.29 5.99
C LEU A 19 -13.50 -0.40 5.65
N LYS A 20 -14.08 -1.14 6.60
CA LYS A 20 -15.35 -1.85 6.40
C LYS A 20 -16.53 -0.91 6.10
N ALA A 21 -16.55 0.28 6.71
CA ALA A 21 -17.61 1.27 6.50
C ALA A 21 -17.41 2.12 5.24
N SER A 22 -16.23 2.11 4.63
CA SER A 22 -15.89 3.01 3.54
C SER A 22 -16.44 2.51 2.18
N PRO A 23 -17.11 3.37 1.41
CA PRO A 23 -17.71 2.98 0.13
C PRO A 23 -16.67 2.71 -0.97
N ILE A 24 -15.46 3.25 -0.84
CA ILE A 24 -14.40 3.15 -1.87
C ILE A 24 -13.47 1.94 -1.69
N THR A 25 -13.61 1.21 -0.58
CA THR A 25 -12.80 0.02 -0.26
C THR A 25 -13.70 -1.13 0.19
N ARG A 26 -14.82 -1.31 -0.51
CA ARG A 26 -15.72 -2.44 -0.25
C ARG A 26 -14.95 -3.74 -0.50
N GLY A 27 -14.82 -4.52 0.55
CA GLY A 27 -13.94 -5.68 0.58
C GLY A 27 -14.09 -6.45 1.88
N ASP A 28 -13.15 -7.34 2.14
CA ASP A 28 -13.14 -8.21 3.31
C ASP A 28 -11.76 -8.29 3.94
N GLY A 29 -11.70 -8.77 5.18
CA GLY A 29 -10.47 -8.86 5.93
C GLY A 29 -10.69 -8.82 7.43
N GLY A 30 -9.58 -8.93 8.16
CA GLY A 30 -9.61 -9.08 9.61
C GLY A 30 -8.28 -8.76 10.26
N ILE A 31 -8.27 -8.91 11.57
CA ILE A 31 -7.10 -8.67 12.43
C ILE A 31 -6.68 -10.01 13.00
N ALA A 32 -5.42 -10.40 12.78
CA ALA A 32 -4.82 -11.61 13.33
C ALA A 32 -3.31 -11.38 13.53
N GLY A 33 -2.74 -11.98 14.59
CA GLY A 33 -1.28 -11.92 14.83
C GLY A 33 -0.68 -10.51 14.86
N GLY A 34 -1.42 -9.51 15.37
CA GLY A 34 -0.96 -8.11 15.40
C GLY A 34 -0.95 -7.39 14.04
N ALA A 35 -1.58 -7.98 13.01
CA ALA A 35 -1.75 -7.39 11.69
C ALA A 35 -3.22 -7.23 11.33
N LEU A 36 -3.54 -6.13 10.67
CA LEU A 36 -4.75 -5.96 9.88
C LEU A 36 -4.43 -6.33 8.43
N THR A 37 -5.23 -7.23 7.84
CA THR A 37 -5.23 -7.48 6.40
C THR A 37 -6.60 -7.14 5.84
N TRP A 38 -6.63 -6.38 4.75
CA TRP A 38 -7.84 -5.97 4.04
C TRP A 38 -7.66 -6.20 2.54
N ARG A 39 -8.59 -6.93 1.93
CA ARG A 39 -8.65 -7.18 0.49
C ARG A 39 -9.82 -6.41 -0.09
N PHE A 40 -9.58 -5.69 -1.17
CA PHE A 40 -10.60 -4.89 -1.82
C PHE A 40 -10.33 -4.78 -3.32
N GLN A 41 -11.40 -4.59 -4.08
CA GLN A 41 -11.28 -4.32 -5.50
C GLN A 41 -11.26 -2.82 -5.74
N ALA A 42 -10.47 -2.37 -6.71
CA ALA A 42 -10.52 -1.01 -7.19
C ALA A 42 -10.45 -0.96 -8.71
N SER A 43 -11.16 0.01 -9.29
CA SER A 43 -10.96 0.44 -10.67
C SER A 43 -10.75 1.95 -10.67
N PRO A 44 -9.63 2.48 -11.20
CA PRO A 44 -9.29 3.90 -11.12
C PRO A 44 -10.22 4.79 -11.96
N SER A 45 -10.96 4.22 -12.91
CA SER A 45 -12.01 4.90 -13.67
C SER A 45 -13.08 3.91 -14.13
N PRO A 46 -14.30 4.35 -14.52
CA PRO A 46 -15.35 3.44 -14.98
C PRO A 46 -14.99 2.56 -16.19
N ILE A 47 -13.96 2.94 -16.96
CA ILE A 47 -13.49 2.20 -18.15
C ILE A 47 -12.17 1.46 -17.91
N SER A 48 -11.56 1.64 -16.74
CA SER A 48 -10.30 0.99 -16.40
C SER A 48 -10.53 -0.46 -15.94
N ARG A 49 -9.45 -1.24 -15.94
CA ARG A 49 -9.46 -2.60 -15.39
C ARG A 49 -9.80 -2.58 -13.90
N THR A 50 -10.38 -3.67 -13.44
CA THR A 50 -10.54 -3.91 -11.99
C THR A 50 -9.32 -4.65 -11.48
N TYR A 51 -8.79 -4.20 -10.35
CA TYR A 51 -7.63 -4.75 -9.67
C TYR A 51 -8.05 -5.29 -8.31
N ASP A 52 -7.57 -6.47 -7.95
CA ASP A 52 -7.68 -7.00 -6.60
C ASP A 52 -6.44 -6.55 -5.81
N LEU A 53 -6.66 -5.75 -4.77
CA LEU A 53 -5.61 -5.24 -3.90
C LEU A 53 -5.66 -5.88 -2.53
N ARG A 54 -4.49 -5.98 -1.91
CA ARG A 54 -4.34 -6.38 -0.52
C ARG A 54 -3.53 -5.35 0.25
N LEU A 55 -4.14 -4.78 1.27
CA LEU A 55 -3.55 -3.87 2.24
C LEU A 55 -3.25 -4.62 3.53
N THR A 56 -2.00 -4.59 3.97
CA THR A 56 -1.57 -5.13 5.26
C THR A 56 -0.99 -4.02 6.13
N TYR A 57 -1.33 -4.00 7.42
CA TYR A 57 -0.84 -3.02 8.38
C TYR A 57 -0.64 -3.65 9.76
N ARG A 58 0.61 -3.64 10.25
CA ARG A 58 0.99 -4.19 11.56
C ARG A 58 1.08 -3.12 12.64
N VAL A 59 0.88 -3.53 13.89
CA VAL A 59 1.16 -2.66 15.05
C VAL A 59 2.60 -2.16 14.97
N ASN A 60 2.79 -0.85 15.14
CA ASN A 60 4.09 -0.17 15.04
C ASN A 60 4.82 -0.29 13.69
N GLY A 61 4.18 -0.86 12.67
CA GLY A 61 4.70 -0.91 11.31
C GLY A 61 4.16 0.23 10.45
N VAL A 62 4.28 0.03 9.14
CA VAL A 62 3.75 0.90 8.09
C VAL A 62 2.79 0.11 7.21
N PRO A 63 1.78 0.75 6.61
CA PRO A 63 0.85 0.07 5.71
C PRO A 63 1.53 -0.28 4.38
N VAL A 64 1.22 -1.47 3.89
CA VAL A 64 1.76 -2.04 2.65
C VAL A 64 0.61 -2.46 1.76
N THR A 65 0.67 -2.07 0.49
CA THR A 65 -0.35 -2.43 -0.50
C THR A 65 0.27 -3.26 -1.60
N PHE A 66 -0.37 -4.38 -1.92
CA PHE A 66 -0.04 -5.26 -3.03
C PHE A 66 -1.17 -5.26 -4.06
N VAL A 67 -0.81 -5.52 -5.32
CA VAL A 67 -1.77 -5.91 -6.35
C VAL A 67 -1.69 -7.42 -6.49
N ASP A 68 -2.77 -8.10 -6.11
CA ASP A 68 -2.87 -9.55 -6.19
C ASP A 68 -3.37 -9.99 -7.58
N GLN A 69 -4.23 -9.20 -8.26
CA GLN A 69 -4.68 -9.41 -9.64
C GLN A 69 -5.03 -8.08 -10.36
N PRO A 70 -4.96 -8.03 -11.71
CA PRO A 70 -4.27 -8.98 -12.60
C PRO A 70 -2.75 -8.93 -12.43
N ASP A 71 -2.02 -9.84 -13.10
CA ASP A 71 -0.55 -9.82 -13.11
C ASP A 71 -0.03 -8.56 -13.83
N LEU A 72 0.53 -7.62 -13.04
CA LEU A 72 1.05 -6.36 -13.57
C LEU A 72 2.24 -6.56 -14.52
N THR A 73 3.08 -7.57 -14.29
CA THR A 73 4.25 -7.86 -15.13
C THR A 73 3.80 -8.30 -16.52
N LEU A 74 2.75 -9.12 -16.57
CA LEU A 74 2.13 -9.54 -17.82
C LEU A 74 1.50 -8.34 -18.54
N LEU A 75 0.78 -7.47 -17.83
CA LEU A 75 0.20 -6.25 -18.42
C LEU A 75 1.27 -5.31 -18.98
N ALA A 76 2.41 -5.20 -18.30
CA ALA A 76 3.55 -4.41 -18.73
C ALA A 76 4.33 -5.02 -19.89
N ASN A 77 3.96 -6.22 -20.36
CA ASN A 77 4.65 -6.95 -21.43
C ASN A 77 6.19 -7.04 -21.20
N GLY A 78 6.58 -7.30 -19.95
CA GLY A 78 7.99 -7.40 -19.55
C GLY A 78 8.72 -6.07 -19.37
N ALA A 79 8.07 -4.92 -19.57
CA ALA A 79 8.64 -3.63 -19.21
C ALA A 79 8.76 -3.49 -17.69
N ARG A 80 9.82 -2.80 -17.24
CA ARG A 80 10.02 -2.49 -15.81
C ARG A 80 8.95 -1.51 -15.35
N ILE A 81 8.18 -1.91 -14.34
CA ILE A 81 7.04 -1.11 -13.86
C ILE A 81 7.56 0.02 -12.96
N PRO A 82 7.15 1.28 -13.20
CA PRO A 82 7.52 2.40 -12.34
C PRO A 82 6.93 2.24 -10.94
N HIS A 83 7.64 2.72 -9.91
CA HIS A 83 7.10 2.88 -8.55
C HIS A 83 6.49 1.60 -7.94
N LEU A 84 7.16 0.47 -8.18
CA LEU A 84 7.05 -0.69 -7.32
C LEU A 84 8.25 -0.72 -6.37
N TYR A 85 7.98 -1.07 -5.12
CA TYR A 85 9.03 -1.48 -4.21
C TYR A 85 9.54 -2.88 -4.56
N SER A 86 8.65 -3.82 -4.87
CA SER A 86 8.98 -5.15 -5.37
C SER A 86 8.04 -5.52 -6.50
N GLU A 87 8.54 -6.25 -7.51
CA GLU A 87 7.73 -6.75 -8.62
C GLU A 87 7.04 -8.08 -8.29
N ARG A 88 7.53 -8.84 -7.31
CA ARG A 88 7.03 -10.18 -6.97
C ARG A 88 6.99 -10.42 -5.45
N PRO A 89 5.80 -10.35 -4.80
CA PRO A 89 4.55 -9.82 -5.36
C PRO A 89 4.63 -8.30 -5.64
N PRO A 90 3.83 -7.75 -6.59
CA PRO A 90 3.81 -6.32 -6.88
C PRO A 90 3.45 -5.49 -5.65
N ARG A 91 4.44 -4.84 -5.03
CA ARG A 91 4.30 -3.98 -3.85
C ARG A 91 4.33 -2.52 -4.26
N LEU A 92 3.23 -1.80 -4.08
CA LEU A 92 3.08 -0.43 -4.56
C LEU A 92 3.94 0.55 -3.75
N CYS A 93 4.67 1.44 -4.43
CA CYS A 93 5.34 2.57 -3.81
C CYS A 93 4.40 3.77 -3.73
N LEU A 94 3.58 3.81 -2.68
CA LEU A 94 2.55 4.84 -2.49
C LEU A 94 3.03 6.11 -1.78
N TYR A 95 4.10 6.02 -1.00
CA TYR A 95 4.72 7.10 -0.24
C TYR A 95 6.14 6.68 0.16
N LEU A 96 6.97 7.64 0.54
CA LEU A 96 8.28 7.38 1.16
C LEU A 96 8.12 7.37 2.69
N PRO A 97 8.35 6.23 3.37
CA PRO A 97 8.23 6.17 4.83
C PRO A 97 9.12 7.18 5.55
N SER A 98 10.33 7.43 5.02
CA SER A 98 11.28 8.41 5.56
C SER A 98 10.85 9.87 5.38
N ALA A 99 9.92 10.15 4.47
CA ALA A 99 9.39 11.50 4.23
C ALA A 99 8.24 11.87 5.18
N TYR A 100 7.83 10.98 6.09
CA TYR A 100 6.75 11.19 7.06
C TYR A 100 5.39 11.57 6.45
N GLU A 101 5.17 11.23 5.18
CA GLU A 101 3.92 11.46 4.44
C GLU A 101 2.75 10.67 5.03
N TRP A 102 3.03 9.46 5.52
CA TRP A 102 2.08 8.66 6.27
C TRP A 102 2.32 8.77 7.78
N ARG A 103 1.23 8.83 8.54
CA ARG A 103 1.24 8.80 10.01
C ARG A 103 0.20 7.81 10.54
N PRO A 104 0.47 7.09 11.64
CA PRO A 104 -0.46 6.15 12.26
C PRO A 104 -1.77 6.76 12.79
N SER A 105 -1.85 8.08 12.88
CA SER A 105 -3.09 8.80 13.20
C SER A 105 -3.99 9.02 11.97
N MET A 106 -3.50 8.75 10.76
CA MET A 106 -4.24 8.87 9.51
C MET A 106 -5.05 7.60 9.25
N LEU A 107 -6.21 7.78 8.66
CA LEU A 107 -7.15 6.72 8.30
C LEU A 107 -6.70 6.03 7.00
N LEU A 108 -6.60 4.71 7.00
CA LEU A 108 -6.17 3.93 5.81
C LEU A 108 -7.12 4.13 4.63
N ASP A 109 -8.43 4.14 4.87
CA ASP A 109 -9.46 4.33 3.86
C ASP A 109 -9.43 5.74 3.23
N ARG A 110 -8.86 6.73 3.92
CA ARG A 110 -8.77 8.11 3.44
C ARG A 110 -7.39 8.50 2.92
N THR A 111 -6.43 7.57 2.97
CA THR A 111 -5.03 7.85 2.60
C THR A 111 -4.48 6.75 1.71
N ILE A 112 -4.09 5.62 2.29
CA ILE A 112 -3.47 4.51 1.58
C ILE A 112 -4.35 3.94 0.46
N VAL A 113 -5.66 3.80 0.72
CA VAL A 113 -6.60 3.35 -0.32
C VAL A 113 -6.65 4.35 -1.48
N PRO A 114 -6.98 5.65 -1.28
CA PRO A 114 -6.93 6.64 -2.36
C PRO A 114 -5.58 6.71 -3.09
N TRP A 115 -4.45 6.61 -2.39
CA TRP A 115 -3.13 6.60 -3.02
C TRP A 115 -2.91 5.36 -3.89
N ALA A 116 -3.39 4.19 -3.46
CA ALA A 116 -3.35 2.99 -4.28
C ALA A 116 -4.19 3.14 -5.55
N VAL A 117 -5.40 3.71 -5.45
CA VAL A 117 -6.25 3.98 -6.61
C VAL A 117 -5.59 4.98 -7.56
N LEU A 118 -4.97 6.03 -7.03
CA LEU A 118 -4.25 7.02 -7.84
C LEU A 118 -3.03 6.40 -8.53
N TRP A 119 -2.29 5.53 -7.84
CA TRP A 119 -1.19 4.78 -8.46
C TRP A 119 -1.69 3.93 -9.64
N LEU A 120 -2.83 3.23 -9.48
CA LEU A 120 -3.44 2.45 -10.56
C LEU A 120 -3.87 3.33 -11.74
N TRP A 121 -4.34 4.56 -11.48
CA TRP A 121 -4.64 5.52 -12.54
C TRP A 121 -3.39 5.82 -13.38
N TYR A 122 -2.27 6.11 -12.72
CA TYR A 122 -1.00 6.40 -13.41
C TYR A 122 -0.42 5.16 -14.10
N PHE A 123 -0.65 3.98 -13.54
CA PHE A 123 -0.28 2.73 -14.17
C PHE A 123 -1.05 2.48 -15.47
N GLU A 124 -2.37 2.72 -15.49
CA GLU A 124 -3.19 2.62 -16.71
C GLU A 124 -2.73 3.62 -17.79
N ASP A 125 -2.45 4.86 -17.41
CA ASP A 125 -1.91 5.88 -18.31
C ASP A 125 -0.51 5.51 -18.84
N TRP A 126 0.35 4.98 -17.97
CA TRP A 126 1.68 4.50 -18.34
C TRP A 126 1.62 3.30 -19.29
N LEU A 127 0.70 2.35 -19.09
CA LEU A 127 0.49 1.25 -20.03
C LEU A 127 0.12 1.74 -21.43
N ALA A 128 -0.61 2.85 -21.53
CA ALA A 128 -1.04 3.44 -22.80
C ALA A 128 0.05 4.30 -23.46
N THR A 129 0.84 5.02 -22.67
CA THR A 129 1.74 6.07 -23.17
C THR A 129 3.23 5.73 -23.08
N GLY A 130 3.60 4.79 -22.20
CA GLY A 130 4.98 4.50 -21.82
C GLY A 130 5.61 5.55 -20.89
N GLU A 131 4.90 6.63 -20.54
CA GLU A 131 5.42 7.73 -19.73
C GLU A 131 4.79 7.72 -18.33
N TRP A 132 5.62 7.73 -17.28
CA TRP A 132 5.10 7.76 -15.91
C TRP A 132 4.79 9.20 -15.47
N ARG A 133 3.51 9.49 -15.24
CA ARG A 133 3.04 10.83 -14.83
C ARG A 133 2.68 10.94 -13.34
N GLY A 134 2.91 9.88 -12.57
CA GLY A 134 2.56 9.82 -11.15
C GLY A 134 3.49 10.58 -10.21
N GLY A 135 4.59 11.14 -10.72
CA GLY A 135 5.63 11.76 -9.91
C GLY A 135 6.23 10.76 -8.91
N GLY A 136 6.68 11.28 -7.76
CA GLY A 136 7.34 10.50 -6.72
C GLY A 136 8.83 10.28 -6.98
N VAL A 137 9.56 9.86 -5.94
CA VAL A 137 10.98 9.50 -6.07
C VAL A 137 11.08 7.99 -6.24
N HIS A 138 11.76 7.56 -7.30
CA HIS A 138 12.08 6.14 -7.47
C HIS A 138 13.04 5.68 -6.38
N VAL A 139 12.63 4.63 -5.68
CA VAL A 139 13.42 4.01 -4.62
C VAL A 139 14.52 3.17 -5.27
N SER A 140 15.78 3.48 -4.96
CA SER A 140 16.88 2.57 -5.28
C SER A 140 16.86 1.38 -4.32
N PRO A 141 17.55 0.26 -4.66
CA PRO A 141 17.67 -0.88 -3.76
C PRO A 141 18.21 -0.51 -2.37
N ASP A 142 19.14 0.46 -2.29
CA ASP A 142 19.71 0.93 -1.02
C ASP A 142 18.66 1.62 -0.15
N VAL A 143 17.81 2.46 -0.76
CA VAL A 143 16.73 3.15 -0.04
C VAL A 143 15.65 2.15 0.38
N GLU A 144 15.38 1.11 -0.41
CA GLU A 144 14.46 0.04 0.01
C GLU A 144 15.02 -0.75 1.21
N ALA A 145 16.31 -1.09 1.20
CA ALA A 145 16.96 -1.75 2.32
C ALA A 145 16.90 -0.89 3.60
N GLU A 146 17.12 0.43 3.47
CA GLU A 146 16.96 1.37 4.58
C GLU A 146 15.52 1.42 5.10
N ILE A 147 14.52 1.45 4.19
CA ILE A 147 13.10 1.40 4.57
C ILE A 147 12.80 0.12 5.35
N ILE A 148 13.30 -1.04 4.90
CA ILE A 148 13.12 -2.32 5.60
C ILE A 148 13.78 -2.26 6.99
N ALA A 149 15.03 -1.78 7.08
CA ALA A 149 15.77 -1.68 8.34
C ALA A 149 15.06 -0.78 9.36
N ASN A 150 14.47 0.32 8.90
CA ASN A 150 13.74 1.26 9.75
C ASN A 150 12.32 0.81 10.10
N ASN A 151 11.81 -0.26 9.48
CA ASN A 151 10.46 -0.79 9.67
C ASN A 151 10.52 -2.31 9.84
N PRO A 152 10.99 -2.84 10.99
CA PRO A 152 11.16 -4.28 11.19
C PRO A 152 9.86 -5.07 10.99
N GLY A 153 8.70 -4.50 11.32
CA GLY A 153 7.40 -5.12 11.04
C GLY A 153 7.09 -5.28 9.54
N LEU A 154 7.83 -4.62 8.65
CA LEU A 154 7.74 -4.83 7.21
C LEU A 154 8.26 -6.21 6.82
N ILE A 155 9.29 -6.74 7.50
CA ILE A 155 9.85 -8.07 7.23
C ILE A 155 8.77 -9.15 7.41
N GLU A 156 8.00 -9.05 8.50
CA GLU A 156 6.91 -9.97 8.82
C GLU A 156 5.77 -9.89 7.78
N VAL A 157 5.49 -8.69 7.24
CA VAL A 157 4.50 -8.53 6.16
C VAL A 157 5.01 -9.10 4.83
N LEU A 158 6.30 -8.99 4.54
CA LEU A 158 6.93 -9.49 3.32
C LEU A 158 7.19 -11.00 3.36
N GLN A 159 7.25 -11.61 4.55
CA GLN A 159 7.52 -13.04 4.75
C GLN A 159 6.46 -13.67 5.68
N PRO A 160 5.17 -13.70 5.29
CA PRO A 160 4.10 -14.17 6.17
C PRO A 160 4.18 -15.65 6.54
N GLU A 161 4.98 -16.45 5.81
CA GLU A 161 5.02 -17.92 5.94
C GLU A 161 6.04 -18.43 6.97
N LYS A 162 6.89 -17.57 7.54
CA LYS A 162 7.92 -17.99 8.50
C LYS A 162 7.45 -18.09 9.96
N GLU A 163 6.23 -17.65 10.29
CA GLU A 163 5.68 -17.70 11.67
C GLU A 163 4.69 -18.85 11.91
N ALA A 164 4.42 -19.69 10.90
CA ALA A 164 3.51 -20.83 11.02
C ALA A 164 4.21 -22.18 11.30
N ALA A 165 5.49 -22.15 11.70
CA ALA A 165 6.30 -23.33 12.04
C ALA A 165 6.70 -23.35 13.52
#